data_AF-A0A521KNX1-F1
#
_entry.id   AF-A0A521KNX1-F1
#
_cell.length_a   1.000
_cell.length_b   1.000
_cell.length_c   1.000
_cell.angle_alpha   90.00
_cell.angle_beta   90.00
_cell.angle_gamma   90.00
#
_symmetry.space_group_name_H-M   'P 1'
#
loop_
_entity.id
_entity.type
_entity.pdbx_description
1 polymer ?
#
loop_
_entity_poly.entity_id
_entity_poly.type
_entity_poly.pdbx_seq_one_letter_code
_entity_poly.pdbx_strand_id
1 'polypeptide(L)' 'MPSITIRNVPEETRNELAARAASSGRSLQEYLRGELISMASKPDMATLVARIQERVKREGTHLDTETILALRDSGRR' A
#
# COMPACT_ATOMS: atom_id res chain seq x y z
N MET A 1 5.98 15.82 18.44
CA MET A 1 5.67 14.67 17.56
C MET A 1 4.20 14.32 17.72
N PRO A 2 3.48 13.93 16.67
CA PRO A 2 2.09 13.54 16.80
C PRO A 2 1.96 12.24 17.60
N SER A 3 0.97 12.18 18.48
CA SER A 3 0.61 10.98 19.24
C SER A 3 -0.78 10.50 18.83
N ILE A 4 -0.99 9.18 18.85
CA ILE A 4 -2.27 8.55 18.56
C ILE A 4 -2.62 7.67 19.75
N THR A 5 -3.82 7.89 20.30
CA THR A 5 -4.37 7.07 21.40
C THR A 5 -5.60 6.33 20.89
N ILE A 6 -5.54 5.00 20.88
CA ILE A 6 -6.66 4.15 20.52
C ILE A 6 -7.33 3.66 21.80
N ARG A 7 -8.59 4.07 22.03
CA ARG A 7 -9.36 3.70 23.22
C ARG A 7 -10.14 2.41 23.00
N ASN A 8 -10.45 1.71 24.09
CA ASN A 8 -11.32 0.53 24.09
C ASN A 8 -10.84 -0.60 23.17
N VAL A 9 -9.52 -0.76 23.03
CA VAL A 9 -8.95 -1.92 22.33
C VAL A 9 -9.15 -3.14 23.24
N PRO A 10 -9.79 -4.23 22.77
CA PRO A 10 -9.89 -5.45 23.54
C PRO A 10 -8.52 -5.94 24.00
N GLU A 11 -8.43 -6.41 25.24
CA GLU A 11 -7.15 -6.81 25.83
C GLU A 11 -6.48 -7.93 25.02
N GLU A 12 -7.26 -8.89 24.54
CA GLU A 12 -6.80 -9.97 23.66
C GLU A 12 -6.12 -9.43 22.40
N THR A 13 -6.74 -8.47 21.71
CA THR A 13 -6.18 -7.83 20.52
C THR A 13 -4.86 -7.12 20.84
N ARG A 14 -4.79 -6.39 21.96
CA ARG A 14 -3.57 -5.70 22.38
C ARG A 14 -2.45 -6.70 22.71
N ASN A 15 -2.78 -7.81 23.36
CA ASN A 15 -1.82 -8.86 23.72
C ASN A 15 -1.27 -9.58 22.48
N GLU A 16 -2.13 -9.91 21.53
CA GLU A 16 -1.73 -10.50 20.25
C GLU A 16 -0.79 -9.56 19.46
N LEU A 17 -1.11 -8.26 19.39
CA LEU A 17 -0.25 -7.28 18.73
C LEU A 17 1.10 -7.12 19.46
N ALA A 18 1.09 -7.18 20.79
CA ALA A 18 2.33 -7.15 21.58
C ALA A 18 3.18 -8.41 21.34
N ALA A 19 2.56 -9.59 21.22
CA ALA A 19 3.25 -10.83 20.90
C ALA A 19 3.90 -10.78 19.50
N ARG A 20 3.20 -10.24 18.49
CA ARG A 20 3.75 -10.02 17.13
C ARG A 20 4.89 -8.99 17.12
N ALA A 21 4.77 -7.94 17.92
CA ALA A 21 5.85 -6.97 18.07
C ALA A 21 7.09 -7.63 18.68
N ALA A 22 6.92 -8.38 19.77
CA ALA A 22 8.00 -9.11 20.43
C ALA A 22 8.66 -10.15 19.50
N SER A 23 7.88 -10.91 18.73
CA SER A 23 8.42 -11.90 17.78
C SER A 23 9.22 -11.27 16.64
N SER A 24 8.93 -10.01 16.29
CA SER A 24 9.70 -9.22 15.32
C SER A 24 10.83 -8.39 15.93
N GLY A 25 11.10 -8.54 17.24
CA GLY A 25 12.15 -7.82 17.95
C GLY A 25 11.88 -6.30 18.08
N ARG A 26 10.62 -5.90 18.03
CA ARG A 26 10.17 -4.50 18.03
C ARG A 26 9.36 -4.20 19.28
N SER A 27 9.41 -2.95 19.75
CA SER A 27 8.40 -2.49 20.71
C SER A 27 7.01 -2.46 20.05
N LEU A 28 5.95 -2.57 20.85
CA LEU A 28 4.56 -2.47 20.36
C LEU A 28 4.33 -1.16 19.59
N GLN A 29 4.89 -0.05 20.08
CA GLN A 29 4.77 1.25 19.44
C GLN A 29 5.44 1.27 18.06
N GLU A 30 6.64 0.71 17.92
CA GLU A 30 7.34 0.65 16.63
C GLU A 30 6.63 -0.25 15.62
N TYR A 31 6.14 -1.40 16.09
CA TYR A 31 5.34 -2.32 15.29
C TYR A 31 4.08 -1.62 14.76
N LEU A 32 3.27 -1.03 15.64
CA LEU A 32 2.05 -0.32 15.24
C LEU A 32 2.31 0.87 14.32
N ARG A 33 3.39 1.63 14.56
CA ARG A 33 3.79 2.72 13.66
C ARG A 33 4.06 2.20 12.25
N GLY A 34 4.77 1.07 12.12
CA GLY A 34 5.04 0.43 10.84
C GLY A 34 3.76 0.01 10.12
N GLU A 35 2.85 -0.63 10.85
CA GLU A 35 1.54 -1.04 10.32
C GLU A 35 0.69 0.15 9.86
N LEU A 36 0.64 1.23 10.65
CA LEU A 36 -0.10 2.45 10.27
C LEU A 36 0.49 3.13 9.04
N ILE A 37 1.83 3.17 8.91
CA ILE A 37 2.49 3.70 7.70
C ILE A 37 2.18 2.82 6.50
N SER A 38 2.25 1.50 6.65
CA SER A 38 1.92 0.54 5.60
C SER A 38 0.46 0.72 5.13
N MET A 39 -0.46 0.85 6.09
CA MET A 39 -1.88 1.13 5.82
C MET A 39 -2.07 2.44 5.06
N ALA A 40 -1.41 3.52 5.48
CA ALA A 40 -1.49 4.82 4.81
C ALA A 40 -0.81 4.85 3.43
N SER A 41 0.19 3.99 3.20
CA SER A 41 0.92 3.92 1.94
C SER A 41 0.12 3.28 0.80
N LYS A 42 -0.89 2.47 1.13
CA LYS A 42 -1.81 1.87 0.15
C LYS A 42 -3.04 2.77 0.02
N PRO A 43 -3.16 3.58 -1.06
CA PRO A 43 -4.40 4.31 -1.29
C PRO A 43 -5.55 3.30 -1.41
N ASP A 44 -6.71 3.68 -0.87
CA ASP A 44 -7.96 2.96 -1.11
C ASP A 44 -8.11 2.63 -2.60
N MET A 45 -8.56 1.41 -2.92
CA MET A 45 -8.61 0.92 -4.30
C MET A 45 -9.42 1.85 -5.20
N ALA A 46 -10.48 2.48 -4.68
CA ALA A 46 -11.25 3.47 -5.43
C ALA A 46 -10.41 4.71 -5.75
N THR A 47 -9.61 5.19 -4.78
CA THR A 47 -8.68 6.31 -4.96
C THR A 47 -7.56 5.95 -5.96
N LEU A 48 -7.07 4.72 -5.92
CA LEU A 48 -6.07 4.24 -6.88
C LEU A 48 -6.63 4.19 -8.30
N VAL A 49 -7.82 3.63 -8.48
CA VAL A 49 -8.50 3.56 -9.78
C VAL A 49 -8.77 4.96 -10.33
N ALA A 50 -9.24 5.90 -9.49
CA ALA A 50 -9.43 7.29 -9.89
C ALA A 50 -8.13 7.93 -10.37
N ARG A 51 -7.01 7.73 -9.64
CA ARG A 51 -5.68 8.21 -10.04
C ARG A 51 -5.19 7.60 -11.35
N ILE A 52 -5.43 6.31 -11.57
CA ILE A 52 -5.08 5.62 -12.82
C ILE A 52 -5.87 6.22 -13.98
N GLN A 53 -7.19 6.37 -13.83
CA GLN A 53 -8.04 6.96 -14.86
C GLN A 53 -7.63 8.40 -15.19
N GLU A 54 -7.31 9.21 -14.18
CA GLU A 54 -6.83 10.58 -14.37
C GLU A 54 -5.49 10.63 -15.10
N ARG A 55 -4.55 9.74 -14.73
CA ARG A 55 -3.27 9.62 -15.42
C ARG A 55 -3.44 9.20 -16.88
N VAL A 56 -4.26 8.19 -17.17
CA VAL A 56 -4.53 7.75 -18.55
C VAL A 56 -5.14 8.90 -19.37
N LYS A 57 -6.10 9.64 -18.80
CA LYS A 57 -6.68 10.83 -19.46
C LYS A 57 -5.64 11.91 -19.73
N ARG A 58 -4.74 12.19 -18.79
CA ARG A 58 -3.73 13.25 -18.90
C ARG A 58 -2.64 12.92 -19.91
N GLU A 59 -2.15 11.68 -19.91
CA GLU A 59 -1.02 11.31 -20.76
C GLU A 59 -1.44 10.99 -22.20
N GLY A 60 -2.72 10.67 -22.42
CA GLY A 60 -3.29 10.47 -23.76
C GLY A 60 -2.68 9.29 -24.54
N THR A 61 -1.74 8.55 -23.96
CA THR A 61 -1.11 7.39 -24.57
C THR A 61 -2.08 6.21 -24.59
N HIS A 62 -2.68 5.99 -25.75
CA HIS A 62 -3.30 4.73 -26.11
C HIS A 62 -2.32 3.96 -26.99
N LEU A 63 -1.88 2.79 -26.52
CA LEU A 63 -1.19 1.82 -27.34
C LEU A 63 -2.21 0.74 -27.71
N ASP A 64 -2.42 0.53 -29.00
CA ASP A 64 -3.20 -0.60 -29.45
C ASP A 64 -2.43 -1.92 -29.25
N THR A 65 -3.19 -3.02 -29.24
CA THR A 65 -2.64 -4.35 -29.02
C THR A 65 -1.55 -4.70 -30.03
N GLU A 66 -1.68 -4.26 -31.28
CA GLU A 66 -0.74 -4.56 -32.35
C GLU A 66 0.62 -3.87 -32.11
N THR A 67 0.60 -2.61 -31.69
CA THR A 67 1.79 -1.83 -31.31
C THR A 67 2.48 -2.43 -30.09
N ILE A 68 1.72 -2.89 -29.09
CA ILE A 68 2.29 -3.57 -27.90
C ILE A 68 3.03 -4.84 -28.31
N LEU A 69 2.42 -5.66 -29.18
CA LEU A 69 3.03 -6.89 -29.66
C LEU A 69 4.29 -6.62 -30.48
N ALA A 70 4.24 -5.62 -31.37
CA ALA A 70 5.39 -5.22 -32.17
C ALA A 70 6.57 -4.72 -31.33
N LEU A 71 6.32 -3.90 -30.30
CA LEU A 71 7.36 -3.41 -29.36
C LEU A 71 7.94 -4.53 -28.48
N ARG A 72 7.12 -5.50 -28.08
CA ARG A 72 7.59 -6.66 -27.30
C ARG A 72 8.51 -7.54 -28.14
N ASP A 73 8.15 -7.77 -29.40
CA ASP A 73 8.87 -8.67 -30.28
C ASP A 73 10.16 -8.04 -30.83
N SER A 74 10.24 -6.71 -30.92
CA SER A 74 11.48 -6.00 -31.27
C SER A 74 12.56 -6.06 -30.18
N GLY A 75 12.17 -6.15 -28.90
CA GLY A 75 13.11 -6.33 -27.78
C GLY A 75 13.67 -7.73 -27.61
N ARG A 76 13.22 -8.71 -28.41
CA ARG A 76 13.71 -10.10 -28.42
C ARG A 76 14.72 -10.40 -29.52
N ARG A 77 15.06 -9.43 -30.38
CA ARG A 77 16.03 -9.56 -31.46
C ARG A 77 17.40 -9.03 -31.06
#